data_AF-A1ZNT8-F1
#
_entry.id   AF-A1ZNT8-F1
#
_cell.length_a   1.000
_cell.length_b   1.000
_cell.length_c   1.000
_cell.angle_alpha   90.00
_cell.angle_beta   90.00
_cell.angle_gamma   90.00
#
_symmetry.space_group_name_H-M   'P 1'
#
loop_
_entity.id
_entity.type
_entity.pdbx_description
1 polymer ?
#
loop_
_entity_poly.entity_id
_entity_poly.type
_entity_poly.pdbx_seq_one_letter_code
_entity_poly.pdbx_strand_id
1 'polypeptide(L)'
;MPWLSQAQYNHCGILIPSQKSINKVKDKPSSINSFISIDEAANYIKRIVKQVPDWQQNFVLQERNGINNAYAHIQNGKRFITYDNLFVEALDYQTGTKWASVSVLAHEVGHHYFDHVLDREGSTHSKELEADYFSGYVLAKMGASIAQAKAAMAKLANPYGSHSHPPRNQRLTAIEKGYNTVKPRKKSNPYSGNFYTQQNDVRYVNVQPRSNKLVQATWFFNNGQKVSENLHYSRTTSRGARVYYNNYMQNTRRVELYFFRDGRIREKDIDLKKRRYAWYNFSRH
;
A
#
# COMPACT_ATOMS: atom_id res chain seq x y z
N MET A 1 3.99 -4.50 -43.81
CA MET A 1 3.16 -4.21 -42.63
C MET A 1 4.06 -3.69 -41.52
N PRO A 2 4.03 -2.40 -41.18
CA PRO A 2 5.06 -1.83 -40.34
C PRO A 2 4.76 -2.06 -38.85
N TRP A 3 5.63 -2.83 -38.19
CA TRP A 3 5.94 -2.81 -36.76
C TRP A 3 4.76 -2.79 -35.76
N LEU A 4 4.12 -3.94 -35.58
CA LEU A 4 3.55 -4.27 -34.27
C LEU A 4 4.73 -4.57 -33.33
N SER A 5 5.13 -3.61 -32.48
CA SER A 5 6.04 -3.94 -31.37
C SER A 5 5.32 -4.97 -30.50
N GLN A 6 5.75 -6.22 -30.54
CA GLN A 6 5.17 -7.26 -29.70
C GLN A 6 5.42 -6.86 -28.24
N ALA A 7 4.35 -6.87 -27.43
CA ALA A 7 4.43 -6.53 -26.02
C ALA A 7 5.52 -7.38 -25.34
N GLN A 8 6.52 -6.72 -24.75
CA GLN A 8 7.59 -7.40 -24.03
C GLN A 8 7.19 -7.59 -22.57
N TYR A 9 7.22 -8.84 -22.11
CA TYR A 9 6.97 -9.21 -20.73
C TYR A 9 8.29 -9.60 -20.07
N ASN A 10 8.46 -9.23 -18.81
CA ASN A 10 9.61 -9.64 -18.01
C ASN A 10 9.53 -11.12 -17.64
N HIS A 11 10.55 -11.62 -16.94
CA HIS A 11 10.60 -13.03 -16.54
C HIS A 11 9.41 -13.45 -15.70
N CYS A 12 8.79 -12.55 -14.93
CA CYS A 12 7.59 -12.80 -14.12
C CYS A 12 6.27 -12.70 -14.92
N GLY A 13 6.32 -12.58 -16.25
CA GLY A 13 5.14 -12.44 -17.11
C GLY A 13 4.42 -11.09 -16.97
N ILE A 14 5.10 -10.05 -16.48
CA ILE A 14 4.55 -8.69 -16.31
C ILE A 14 5.05 -7.81 -17.47
N LEU A 15 4.14 -7.05 -18.07
CA LEU A 15 4.46 -6.12 -19.16
C LEU A 15 5.53 -5.12 -18.71
N ILE A 16 6.62 -5.03 -19.48
CA ILE A 16 7.70 -4.08 -19.21
C ILE A 16 7.16 -2.67 -19.44
N PRO A 17 7.29 -1.75 -18.46
CA PRO A 17 6.83 -0.38 -18.62
C PRO A 17 7.53 0.32 -19.78
N SER A 18 6.77 1.08 -20.57
CA SER A 18 7.34 1.86 -21.68
C SER A 18 8.31 2.93 -21.18
N GLN A 19 9.28 3.35 -22.01
CA GLN A 19 10.19 4.45 -21.67
C GLN A 19 9.44 5.74 -21.29
N LYS A 20 8.28 5.99 -21.91
CA LYS A 20 7.39 7.11 -21.56
C LYS A 20 6.84 6.99 -20.14
N SER A 21 6.50 5.78 -19.68
CA SER A 21 6.07 5.52 -18.30
C SER A 21 7.22 5.75 -17.32
N ILE A 22 8.42 5.25 -17.63
CA ILE A 22 9.61 5.42 -16.80
C ILE A 22 10.01 6.90 -16.69
N ASN A 23 10.03 7.64 -17.80
CA ASN A 23 10.38 9.07 -17.78
C ASN A 23 9.37 9.87 -16.92
N LYS A 24 8.07 9.58 -17.01
CA LYS A 24 7.07 10.23 -16.14
C LYS A 24 7.22 9.91 -14.66
N VAL A 25 7.77 8.74 -14.31
CA VAL A 25 8.09 8.39 -12.93
C VAL A 25 9.31 9.19 -12.46
N LYS A 26 10.35 9.31 -13.30
CA LYS A 26 11.56 10.11 -13.02
C LYS A 26 11.28 11.62 -12.91
N ASP A 27 10.40 12.15 -13.75
CA ASP A 27 10.07 13.58 -13.83
C ASP A 27 9.11 14.03 -12.72
N LYS A 28 8.61 13.10 -11.89
CA LYS A 28 7.72 13.43 -10.79
C LYS A 28 8.53 14.10 -9.67
N PRO A 29 8.25 15.36 -9.27
CA PRO A 29 8.86 15.93 -8.08
C PRO A 29 8.50 15.04 -6.88
N SER A 30 9.43 14.88 -5.93
CA SER A 30 9.42 13.96 -4.78
C SER A 30 8.21 14.04 -3.84
N SER A 31 7.21 14.87 -4.17
CA SER A 31 5.93 14.97 -3.52
C SER A 31 4.87 14.15 -4.26
N ILE A 32 4.36 13.11 -3.60
CA ILE A 32 3.19 12.26 -3.92
C ILE A 32 3.56 10.84 -4.41
N ASN A 33 3.82 9.98 -3.41
CA ASN A 33 3.75 8.51 -3.45
C ASN A 33 4.73 7.77 -4.37
N SER A 34 5.98 8.21 -4.48
CA SER A 34 7.11 7.37 -4.95
C SER A 34 7.66 6.50 -3.82
N PHE A 35 8.27 5.35 -4.11
CA PHE A 35 9.22 4.69 -3.20
C PHE A 35 10.47 5.56 -3.17
N ILE A 36 10.51 6.51 -2.24
CA ILE A 36 11.59 7.51 -2.19
C ILE A 36 12.95 6.86 -1.83
N SER A 37 12.96 5.65 -1.26
CA SER A 37 14.18 4.89 -0.97
C SER A 37 13.90 3.40 -0.71
N ILE A 38 14.97 2.61 -0.64
CA ILE A 38 15.00 1.24 -0.09
C ILE A 38 14.26 1.11 1.25
N ASP A 39 14.16 2.18 2.05
CA ASP A 39 13.47 2.20 3.34
C ASP A 39 11.95 2.00 3.21
N GLU A 40 11.34 2.54 2.16
CA GLU A 40 9.90 2.37 1.96
C GLU A 40 9.57 0.94 1.52
N ALA A 41 10.34 0.38 0.58
CA ALA A 41 10.19 -1.02 0.16
C ALA A 41 10.41 -1.97 1.36
N ALA A 42 11.45 -1.72 2.17
CA ALA A 42 11.68 -2.46 3.41
C ALA A 42 10.50 -2.33 4.41
N ASN A 43 9.89 -1.15 4.53
CA ASN A 43 8.71 -0.96 5.37
C ASN A 43 7.50 -1.78 4.88
N TYR A 44 7.24 -1.82 3.57
CA TYR A 44 6.18 -2.68 3.03
C TYR A 44 6.48 -4.17 3.22
N ILE A 45 7.72 -4.62 2.99
CA ILE A 45 8.15 -5.99 3.30
C ILE A 45 7.88 -6.32 4.76
N LYS A 46 8.31 -5.46 5.69
CA LYS A 46 8.04 -5.64 7.13
C LYS A 46 6.55 -5.76 7.44
N ARG A 47 5.72 -4.95 6.78
CA ARG A 47 4.25 -5.00 6.92
C ARG A 47 3.66 -6.29 6.36
N ILE A 48 4.17 -6.79 5.23
CA ILE A 48 3.77 -8.06 4.60
C ILE A 48 4.13 -9.22 5.54
N VAL A 49 5.39 -9.32 5.97
CA VAL A 49 5.89 -10.37 6.87
C VAL A 49 5.07 -10.40 8.16
N LYS A 50 4.74 -9.24 8.74
CA LYS A 50 3.89 -9.13 9.94
C LYS A 50 2.47 -9.73 9.76
N GLN A 51 2.01 -9.96 8.52
CA GLN A 51 0.73 -10.61 8.30
C GLN A 51 0.80 -12.13 8.48
N VAL A 52 1.98 -12.73 8.61
CA VAL A 52 2.15 -14.16 8.78
C VAL A 52 2.60 -14.42 10.23
N PRO A 53 1.74 -14.97 11.10
CA PRO A 53 2.14 -15.35 12.46
C PRO A 53 3.29 -16.34 12.42
N ASP A 54 4.19 -16.23 13.39
CA ASP A 54 5.30 -17.18 13.61
C ASP A 54 6.30 -17.34 12.46
N TRP A 55 6.22 -16.48 11.44
CA TRP A 55 7.19 -16.40 10.38
C TRP A 55 7.99 -15.10 10.47
N GLN A 56 9.31 -15.21 10.35
CA GLN A 56 10.22 -14.09 10.36
C GLN A 56 10.87 -13.92 9.01
N GLN A 57 11.20 -12.68 8.66
CA GLN A 57 11.95 -12.38 7.45
C GLN A 57 13.31 -13.08 7.50
N ASN A 58 13.57 -13.94 6.51
CA ASN A 58 14.80 -14.71 6.36
C ASN A 58 15.55 -14.39 5.07
N PHE A 59 15.21 -13.26 4.43
CA PHE A 59 15.78 -12.78 3.17
C PHE A 59 16.20 -11.30 3.28
N VAL A 60 17.12 -10.89 2.41
CA VAL A 60 17.61 -9.52 2.30
C VAL A 60 16.98 -8.83 1.09
N LEU A 61 16.58 -7.57 1.25
CA LEU A 61 16.08 -6.77 0.14
C LEU A 61 17.26 -6.07 -0.56
N GLN A 62 17.32 -6.19 -1.89
CA GLN A 62 18.34 -5.55 -2.73
C GLN A 62 17.66 -4.72 -3.83
N GLU A 63 17.95 -3.43 -3.88
CA GLU A 63 17.57 -2.60 -5.02
C GLU A 63 18.60 -2.76 -6.15
N ARG A 64 18.13 -2.98 -7.37
CA ARG A 64 18.95 -2.99 -8.59
C ARG A 64 18.12 -2.44 -9.75
N ASN A 65 18.36 -1.19 -10.13
CA ASN A 65 17.65 -0.56 -11.25
C ASN A 65 18.20 -1.02 -12.61
N GLY A 66 17.32 -1.08 -13.62
CA GLY A 66 17.64 -1.51 -14.99
C GLY A 66 17.29 -2.96 -15.32
N ILE A 67 16.81 -3.74 -14.34
CA ILE A 67 16.40 -5.14 -14.56
C ILE A 67 14.92 -5.26 -14.98
N ASN A 68 14.12 -4.19 -14.85
CA ASN A 68 12.68 -4.19 -15.18
C ASN A 68 11.90 -5.34 -14.52
N ASN A 69 12.29 -5.71 -13.30
CA ASN A 69 11.75 -6.87 -12.62
C ASN A 69 11.85 -6.76 -11.09
N ALA A 70 11.13 -7.63 -10.39
CA ALA A 70 11.40 -8.03 -9.03
C ALA A 70 11.46 -9.56 -8.99
N TYR A 71 12.37 -10.16 -8.23
CA TYR A 71 12.48 -11.61 -8.14
C TYR A 71 13.14 -12.08 -6.84
N ALA A 72 12.61 -13.16 -6.28
CA ALA A 72 13.17 -13.93 -5.17
C ALA A 72 14.25 -14.91 -5.67
N HIS A 73 15.39 -14.99 -4.98
CA HIS A 73 16.47 -15.93 -5.33
C HIS A 73 17.40 -16.22 -4.15
N ILE A 74 18.32 -17.18 -4.34
CA ILE A 74 19.43 -17.45 -3.42
C ILE A 74 20.75 -17.10 -4.10
N GLN A 75 21.60 -16.36 -3.41
CA GLN A 75 22.96 -16.08 -3.83
C GLN A 75 23.90 -16.33 -2.65
N ASN A 76 24.95 -17.13 -2.85
CA ASN A 76 25.96 -17.45 -1.82
C ASN A 76 25.33 -17.95 -0.50
N GLY A 77 24.34 -18.83 -0.60
CA GLY A 77 23.62 -19.39 0.56
C GLY A 77 22.71 -18.41 1.31
N LYS A 78 22.50 -17.20 0.79
CA LYS A 78 21.60 -16.19 1.38
C LYS A 78 20.40 -15.95 0.48
N ARG A 79 19.23 -15.78 1.08
CA ARG A 79 17.98 -15.46 0.39
C ARG A 79 17.89 -13.97 0.11
N PHE A 80 17.44 -13.62 -1.09
CA PHE A 80 17.29 -12.25 -1.53
C PHE A 80 15.94 -12.03 -2.23
N ILE A 81 15.43 -10.81 -2.11
CA ILE A 81 14.51 -10.23 -3.09
C ILE A 81 15.26 -9.10 -3.77
N THR A 82 15.50 -9.21 -5.08
CA THR A 82 16.06 -8.11 -5.86
C THR A 82 14.94 -7.44 -6.65
N TYR A 83 14.86 -6.11 -6.59
CA TYR A 83 13.84 -5.35 -7.29
C TYR A 83 14.40 -4.10 -7.97
N ASP A 84 13.77 -3.71 -9.06
CA ASP A 84 13.98 -2.43 -9.74
C ASP A 84 12.95 -1.42 -9.22
N ASN A 85 13.44 -0.33 -8.62
CA ASN A 85 12.58 0.69 -8.01
C ASN A 85 11.74 1.41 -9.05
N LEU A 86 12.35 1.76 -10.19
CA LEU A 86 11.65 2.44 -11.29
C LEU A 86 10.57 1.54 -11.90
N PHE A 87 10.86 0.24 -12.01
CA PHE A 87 9.89 -0.74 -12.47
C PHE A 87 8.66 -0.79 -11.55
N VAL A 88 8.85 -1.03 -10.25
CA VAL A 88 7.71 -1.17 -9.32
C VAL A 88 6.90 0.13 -9.19
N GLU A 89 7.56 1.30 -9.23
CA GLU A 89 6.87 2.58 -9.28
C GLU A 89 6.06 2.80 -10.56
N ALA A 90 6.58 2.34 -11.70
CA ALA A 90 5.84 2.41 -12.95
C ALA A 90 4.58 1.54 -12.93
N LEU A 91 4.58 0.41 -12.20
CA LEU A 91 3.37 -0.37 -11.97
C LEU A 91 2.31 0.45 -11.23
N ASP A 92 2.70 1.18 -10.18
CA ASP A 92 1.79 2.04 -9.43
C ASP A 92 1.22 3.15 -10.31
N TYR A 93 2.07 3.78 -11.13
CA TYR A 93 1.64 4.80 -12.07
C TYR A 93 0.64 4.25 -13.09
N GLN A 94 0.96 3.11 -13.71
CA GLN A 94 0.11 2.50 -14.73
C GLN A 94 -1.22 2.03 -14.14
N THR A 95 -1.23 1.46 -12.94
CA THR A 95 -2.45 0.92 -12.31
C THR A 95 -3.25 1.96 -11.52
N GLY A 96 -2.65 3.10 -11.18
CA GLY A 96 -3.25 4.14 -10.36
C GLY A 96 -3.31 3.82 -8.87
N THR A 97 -2.57 2.81 -8.39
CA THR A 97 -2.61 2.37 -7.00
C THR A 97 -1.27 1.82 -6.52
N LYS A 98 -0.83 2.22 -5.31
CA LYS A 98 0.37 1.69 -4.63
C LYS A 98 0.27 0.19 -4.34
N TRP A 99 -0.94 -0.36 -4.34
CA TRP A 99 -1.14 -1.80 -4.15
C TRP A 99 -0.57 -2.64 -5.28
N ALA A 100 -0.28 -2.06 -6.46
CA ALA A 100 0.34 -2.81 -7.55
C ALA A 100 1.78 -3.22 -7.21
N SER A 101 2.65 -2.27 -6.87
CA SER A 101 4.01 -2.58 -6.41
C SER A 101 4.02 -3.47 -5.15
N VAL A 102 3.15 -3.18 -4.18
CA VAL A 102 3.04 -3.99 -2.94
C VAL A 102 2.62 -5.43 -3.26
N SER A 103 1.74 -5.65 -4.24
CA SER A 103 1.33 -7.00 -4.68
C SER A 103 2.49 -7.79 -5.30
N VAL A 104 3.36 -7.13 -6.06
CA VAL A 104 4.55 -7.77 -6.66
C VAL A 104 5.57 -8.10 -5.58
N LEU A 105 5.86 -7.18 -4.66
CA LEU A 105 6.73 -7.48 -3.52
C LEU A 105 6.15 -8.60 -2.65
N ALA A 106 4.84 -8.61 -2.39
CA ALA A 106 4.18 -9.67 -1.65
C ALA A 106 4.28 -11.04 -2.35
N HIS A 107 4.20 -11.06 -3.68
CA HIS A 107 4.43 -12.26 -4.48
C HIS A 107 5.86 -12.80 -4.27
N GLU A 108 6.88 -11.94 -4.33
CA GLU A 108 8.26 -12.35 -4.06
C GLU A 108 8.48 -12.85 -2.62
N VAL A 109 7.78 -12.25 -1.65
CA VAL A 109 7.77 -12.78 -0.27
C VAL A 109 7.11 -14.17 -0.22
N GLY A 110 6.08 -14.41 -1.04
CA GLY A 110 5.43 -15.71 -1.18
C GLY A 110 6.39 -16.81 -1.65
N HIS A 111 7.28 -16.50 -2.60
CA HIS A 111 8.33 -17.45 -3.02
C HIS A 111 9.28 -17.83 -1.89
N HIS A 112 9.62 -16.90 -0.99
CA HIS A 112 10.41 -17.23 0.21
C HIS A 112 9.60 -17.98 1.26
N TYR A 113 8.33 -17.62 1.45
CA TYR A 113 7.45 -18.25 2.43
C TYR A 113 7.19 -19.72 2.15
N PHE A 114 6.99 -20.08 0.87
CA PHE A 114 6.80 -21.46 0.44
C PHE A 114 8.08 -22.17 -0.01
N ASP A 115 9.25 -21.58 0.26
CA ASP A 115 10.55 -22.16 -0.06
C ASP A 115 10.80 -22.48 -1.55
N HIS A 116 10.08 -21.82 -2.46
CA HIS A 116 10.19 -22.00 -3.91
C HIS A 116 11.60 -21.74 -4.47
N VAL A 117 12.41 -20.97 -3.74
CA VAL A 117 13.78 -20.59 -4.11
C VAL A 117 14.84 -21.64 -3.71
N LEU A 118 14.46 -22.68 -2.98
CA LEU A 118 15.42 -23.69 -2.49
C LEU A 118 15.77 -24.75 -3.53
N ASP A 119 14.82 -25.11 -4.39
CA ASP A 119 15.07 -26.05 -5.48
C ASP A 119 15.70 -25.35 -6.70
N ARG A 120 16.31 -26.13 -7.60
CA ARG A 120 16.96 -25.61 -8.81
C ARG A 120 16.02 -25.53 -10.01
N GLU A 121 14.71 -25.74 -9.82
CA GLU A 121 13.74 -25.85 -10.91
C GLU A 121 13.23 -24.49 -11.39
N GLY A 122 13.50 -23.42 -10.64
CA GLY A 122 13.04 -22.07 -10.97
C GLY A 122 11.51 -21.93 -10.86
N SER A 123 10.92 -20.98 -11.59
CA SER A 123 9.48 -20.76 -11.60
C SER A 123 8.74 -21.88 -12.35
N THR A 124 7.69 -22.41 -11.71
CA THR A 124 6.71 -23.32 -12.28
C THR A 124 5.32 -22.73 -12.08
N HIS A 125 4.33 -23.19 -12.86
CA HIS A 125 2.97 -22.67 -12.72
C HIS A 125 2.42 -22.85 -11.30
N SER A 126 2.71 -23.96 -10.62
CA SER A 126 2.26 -24.17 -9.24
C SER A 126 2.84 -23.13 -8.28
N LYS A 127 4.16 -22.92 -8.33
CA LYS A 127 4.87 -21.95 -7.48
C LYS A 127 4.36 -20.53 -7.68
N GLU A 128 4.13 -20.13 -8.93
CA GLU A 128 3.60 -18.80 -9.26
C GLU A 128 2.19 -18.61 -8.72
N LEU A 129 1.32 -19.61 -8.83
CA LEU A 129 -0.05 -19.55 -8.30
C LEU A 129 -0.08 -19.57 -6.77
N GLU A 130 0.83 -20.28 -6.11
CA GLU A 130 1.01 -20.25 -4.66
C GLU A 130 1.49 -18.87 -4.19
N ALA A 131 2.46 -18.26 -4.87
CA ALA A 131 2.92 -16.90 -4.59
C ALA A 131 1.83 -15.85 -4.84
N ASP A 132 1.02 -15.99 -5.89
CA ASP A 132 -0.14 -15.15 -6.15
C ASP A 132 -1.23 -15.30 -5.08
N TYR A 133 -1.50 -16.53 -4.64
CA TYR A 133 -2.40 -16.81 -3.52
C TYR A 133 -1.90 -16.13 -2.24
N PHE A 134 -0.61 -16.27 -1.92
CA PHE A 134 0.00 -15.60 -0.77
C PHE A 134 -0.15 -14.08 -0.86
N SER A 135 0.14 -13.50 -2.03
CA SER A 135 -0.01 -12.06 -2.28
C SER A 135 -1.45 -11.60 -1.98
N GLY A 136 -2.45 -12.30 -2.52
CA GLY A 136 -3.86 -12.03 -2.22
C GLY A 136 -4.19 -12.08 -0.72
N TYR A 137 -3.71 -13.12 -0.04
CA TYR A 137 -3.91 -13.30 1.41
C TYR A 137 -3.34 -12.15 2.24
N VAL A 138 -2.06 -11.78 2.05
CA VAL A 138 -1.43 -10.72 2.86
C VAL A 138 -1.99 -9.34 2.52
N LEU A 139 -2.32 -9.06 1.25
CA LEU A 139 -2.92 -7.78 0.86
C LEU A 139 -4.32 -7.60 1.47
N ALA A 140 -5.13 -8.65 1.55
CA ALA A 140 -6.42 -8.61 2.26
C ALA A 140 -6.23 -8.26 3.75
N LYS A 141 -5.26 -8.87 4.44
CA LYS A 141 -4.96 -8.56 5.86
C LYS A 141 -4.45 -7.14 6.05
N MET A 142 -3.73 -6.60 5.06
CA MET A 142 -3.24 -5.22 5.03
C MET A 142 -4.30 -4.18 4.64
N GLY A 143 -5.50 -4.61 4.23
CA GLY A 143 -6.65 -3.74 3.97
C GLY A 143 -6.80 -3.27 2.52
N ALA A 144 -6.14 -3.91 1.56
CA ALA A 144 -6.42 -3.69 0.14
C ALA A 144 -7.85 -4.11 -0.19
N SER A 145 -8.51 -3.46 -1.14
CA SER A 145 -9.70 -4.03 -1.78
C SER A 145 -9.30 -5.13 -2.77
N ILE A 146 -10.24 -6.02 -3.11
CA ILE A 146 -9.98 -7.06 -4.12
C ILE A 146 -9.54 -6.47 -5.48
N ALA A 147 -10.11 -5.33 -5.88
CA ALA A 147 -9.71 -4.64 -7.09
C ALA A 147 -8.28 -4.10 -7.01
N GLN A 148 -7.86 -3.61 -5.84
CA GLN A 148 -6.49 -3.18 -5.58
C GLN A 148 -5.51 -4.35 -5.56
N ALA A 149 -5.87 -5.47 -4.94
CA ALA A 149 -5.04 -6.67 -4.89
C ALA A 149 -4.81 -7.29 -6.28
N LYS A 150 -5.82 -7.20 -7.16
CA LYS A 150 -5.74 -7.68 -8.55
C LYS A 150 -5.11 -6.68 -9.53
N ALA A 151 -4.86 -5.43 -9.12
CA ALA A 151 -4.60 -4.33 -10.05
C ALA A 151 -3.40 -4.57 -10.99
N ALA A 152 -2.27 -5.02 -10.44
CA ALA A 152 -1.07 -5.31 -11.22
C ALA A 152 -1.34 -6.38 -12.29
N MET A 153 -1.80 -7.56 -11.87
CA MET A 153 -2.03 -8.69 -12.77
C MET A 153 -3.15 -8.41 -13.78
N ALA A 154 -4.23 -7.74 -13.36
CA ALA A 154 -5.36 -7.43 -14.24
C ALA A 154 -4.93 -6.56 -15.43
N LYS A 155 -3.99 -5.64 -15.20
CA LYS A 155 -3.55 -4.69 -16.21
C LYS A 155 -2.31 -5.15 -16.97
N LEU A 156 -1.35 -5.82 -16.32
CA LEU A 156 0.01 -5.97 -16.84
C LEU A 156 0.44 -7.43 -17.05
N ALA A 157 -0.27 -8.43 -16.52
CA ALA A 157 0.14 -9.82 -16.73
C ALA A 157 -0.08 -10.28 -18.17
N ASN A 158 0.77 -11.17 -18.69
CA ASN A 158 0.59 -11.80 -19.99
C ASN A 158 -0.74 -12.56 -20.04
N PRO A 159 -1.66 -12.24 -20.97
CA PRO A 159 -2.95 -12.91 -21.06
C PRO A 159 -2.85 -14.41 -21.39
N TYR A 160 -1.78 -14.84 -22.06
CA TYR A 160 -1.60 -16.23 -22.53
C TYR A 160 -0.65 -17.06 -21.66
N GLY A 161 0.10 -16.41 -20.75
CA GLY A 161 1.13 -17.08 -19.96
C GLY A 161 2.36 -17.48 -20.78
N SER A 162 3.20 -18.32 -20.19
CA SER A 162 4.40 -18.92 -20.78
C SER A 162 4.62 -20.32 -20.21
N HIS A 163 5.72 -20.98 -20.59
CA HIS A 163 6.09 -22.28 -20.02
C HIS A 163 6.23 -22.23 -18.49
N SER A 164 6.81 -21.16 -17.94
CA SER A 164 7.06 -21.01 -16.51
C SER A 164 6.01 -20.18 -15.77
N HIS A 165 5.22 -19.36 -16.46
CA HIS A 165 4.28 -18.43 -15.83
C HIS A 165 2.84 -18.66 -16.29
N PRO A 166 1.87 -18.77 -15.36
CA PRO A 166 0.47 -18.97 -15.70
C PRO A 166 -0.13 -17.80 -16.49
N PRO A 167 -1.18 -18.03 -17.29
CA PRO A 167 -1.95 -16.96 -17.92
C PRO A 167 -2.64 -16.06 -16.89
N ARG A 168 -2.87 -14.80 -17.27
CA ARG A 168 -3.47 -13.74 -16.41
C ARG A 168 -4.69 -14.21 -15.62
N ASN A 169 -5.61 -14.94 -16.26
CA ASN A 169 -6.85 -15.39 -15.61
C ASN A 169 -6.56 -16.30 -14.40
N GLN A 170 -5.64 -17.26 -14.53
CA GLN A 170 -5.28 -18.17 -13.43
C GLN A 170 -4.62 -17.40 -12.28
N ARG A 171 -3.71 -16.47 -12.59
CA ARG A 171 -3.07 -15.58 -11.62
C ARG A 171 -4.09 -14.76 -10.83
N LEU A 172 -5.06 -14.14 -11.54
CA LEU A 172 -6.16 -13.39 -10.91
C LEU A 172 -7.03 -14.27 -10.01
N THR A 173 -7.32 -15.51 -10.42
CA THR A 173 -8.07 -16.47 -9.61
C THR A 173 -7.30 -16.88 -8.35
N ALA A 174 -5.99 -17.09 -8.43
CA ALA A 174 -5.17 -17.42 -7.27
C ALA A 174 -5.14 -16.28 -6.25
N ILE A 175 -4.92 -15.03 -6.70
CA ILE A 175 -5.01 -13.83 -5.85
C ILE A 175 -6.37 -13.74 -5.15
N GLU A 176 -7.45 -13.97 -5.88
CA GLU A 176 -8.81 -13.95 -5.31
C GLU A 176 -9.03 -15.02 -4.24
N LYS A 177 -8.57 -16.24 -4.49
CA LYS A 177 -8.64 -17.34 -3.53
C LYS A 177 -7.93 -16.97 -2.24
N GLY A 178 -6.69 -16.48 -2.33
CA GLY A 178 -5.91 -16.03 -1.17
C GLY A 178 -6.61 -14.90 -0.41
N TYR A 179 -7.07 -13.88 -1.13
CA TYR A 179 -7.79 -12.73 -0.57
C TYR A 179 -9.03 -13.15 0.24
N ASN A 180 -9.82 -14.08 -0.30
CA ASN A 180 -11.10 -14.50 0.29
C ASN A 180 -10.94 -15.41 1.53
N THR A 181 -9.75 -15.97 1.78
CA THR A 181 -9.51 -16.75 3.01
C THR A 181 -9.43 -15.89 4.27
N VAL A 182 -9.20 -14.59 4.10
CA VAL A 182 -9.17 -13.63 5.19
C VAL A 182 -10.61 -13.29 5.56
N LYS A 183 -11.06 -13.78 6.72
CA LYS A 183 -12.34 -13.33 7.30
C LYS A 183 -12.33 -11.81 7.39
N PRO A 184 -13.44 -11.12 7.04
CA PRO A 184 -13.51 -9.68 7.17
C PRO A 184 -13.11 -9.31 8.59
N ARG A 185 -12.05 -8.51 8.76
CA ARG A 185 -11.81 -7.84 10.04
C ARG A 185 -13.13 -7.20 10.44
N LYS A 186 -13.64 -7.49 11.66
CA LYS A 186 -14.79 -6.75 12.22
C LYS A 186 -14.57 -5.29 11.86
N LYS A 187 -15.48 -4.68 11.11
CA LYS A 187 -15.31 -3.32 10.58
C LYS A 187 -14.94 -2.40 11.75
N SER A 188 -13.65 -2.16 11.96
CA SER A 188 -13.22 -1.12 12.88
C SER A 188 -13.72 0.16 12.25
N ASN A 189 -14.46 0.96 12.99
CA ASN A 189 -14.94 2.23 12.48
C ASN A 189 -13.69 3.00 11.97
N PRO A 190 -13.60 3.38 10.69
CA PRO A 190 -12.33 3.84 10.09
C PRO A 190 -11.79 5.11 10.76
N TYR A 191 -12.63 5.78 11.54
CA TYR A 191 -12.34 6.94 12.35
C TYR A 191 -12.24 6.64 13.85
N SER A 192 -11.92 5.40 14.27
CA SER A 192 -11.64 5.09 15.68
C SER A 192 -10.20 4.67 15.93
N GLY A 193 -9.62 5.02 17.07
CA GLY A 193 -8.25 4.65 17.48
C GLY A 193 -7.30 5.84 17.63
N ASN A 194 -6.02 5.54 17.87
CA ASN A 194 -4.96 6.54 17.99
C ASN A 194 -4.39 6.89 16.61
N PHE A 195 -4.29 8.18 16.32
CA PHE A 195 -3.73 8.72 15.10
C PHE A 195 -2.59 9.67 15.44
N TYR A 196 -1.38 9.32 15.05
CA TYR A 196 -0.17 10.07 15.37
C TYR A 196 0.11 11.09 14.28
N THR A 197 0.53 12.29 14.67
CA THR A 197 0.72 13.44 13.78
C THR A 197 2.20 13.81 13.66
N GLN A 198 2.52 14.54 12.59
CA GLN A 198 3.83 15.15 12.39
C GLN A 198 3.90 16.58 12.95
N GLN A 199 2.89 17.00 13.70
CA GLN A 199 2.85 18.32 14.33
C GLN A 199 3.82 18.39 15.53
N ASN A 200 4.45 19.54 15.76
CA ASN A 200 5.48 19.70 16.79
C ASN A 200 4.95 19.66 18.23
N ASP A 201 3.67 19.94 18.45
CA ASP A 201 3.04 20.11 19.76
C ASP A 201 2.05 18.98 20.11
N VAL A 202 1.54 18.25 19.12
CA VAL A 202 0.58 17.14 19.32
C VAL A 202 1.29 15.81 19.13
N ARG A 203 1.17 14.91 20.11
CA ARG A 203 1.72 13.55 20.07
C ARG A 203 0.82 12.63 19.25
N TYR A 204 -0.48 12.59 19.57
CA TYR A 204 -1.48 11.83 18.84
C TYR A 204 -2.90 12.32 19.14
N VAL A 205 -3.85 11.90 18.32
CA VAL A 205 -5.28 12.11 18.49
C VAL A 205 -5.97 10.77 18.63
N ASN A 206 -6.64 10.54 19.75
CA ASN A 206 -7.53 9.39 19.92
C ASN A 206 -8.92 9.76 19.44
N VAL A 207 -9.51 9.00 18.51
CA VAL A 207 -10.90 9.20 18.08
C VAL A 207 -11.75 8.01 18.49
N GLN A 208 -12.92 8.28 19.05
CA GLN A 208 -13.89 7.26 19.47
C GLN A 208 -15.28 7.58 18.93
N PRO A 209 -16.02 6.60 18.38
CA PRO A 209 -17.41 6.81 17.98
C PRO A 209 -18.27 7.12 19.19
N ARG A 210 -19.17 8.12 19.06
CA ARG A 210 -20.22 8.38 20.06
C ARG A 210 -21.60 8.07 19.48
N SER A 211 -21.83 8.38 18.21
CA SER A 211 -23.05 8.03 17.47
C SER A 211 -22.78 8.01 15.95
N ASN A 212 -23.81 7.74 15.15
CA ASN A 212 -23.71 7.77 13.68
C ASN A 212 -23.35 9.16 13.11
N LYS A 213 -23.50 10.23 13.91
CA LYS A 213 -23.21 11.62 13.50
C LYS A 213 -22.12 12.29 14.32
N LEU A 214 -21.55 11.60 15.33
CA LEU A 214 -20.66 12.21 16.30
C LEU A 214 -19.50 11.27 16.67
N VAL A 215 -18.29 11.82 16.71
CA VAL A 215 -17.11 11.17 17.26
C VAL A 215 -16.49 12.07 18.31
N GLN A 216 -15.89 11.51 19.35
CA GLN A 216 -15.05 12.28 20.26
C GLN A 216 -13.60 12.15 19.78
N ALA A 217 -12.93 13.27 19.54
CA ALA A 217 -11.49 13.32 19.32
C ALA A 217 -10.80 13.86 20.57
N THR A 218 -9.69 13.26 20.97
CA THR A 218 -8.86 13.71 22.10
C THR A 218 -7.43 13.90 21.62
N TRP A 219 -6.96 15.15 21.55
CA TRP A 219 -5.58 15.50 21.25
C TRP A 219 -4.75 15.33 22.52
N PHE A 220 -3.64 14.60 22.41
CA PHE A 220 -2.63 14.47 23.44
C PHE A 220 -1.41 15.26 22.99
N PHE A 221 -1.03 16.27 23.77
CA PHE A 221 0.07 17.17 23.47
C PHE A 221 1.39 16.63 24.02
N ASN A 222 2.51 17.06 23.45
CA ASN A 222 3.85 16.63 23.85
C ASN A 222 4.20 17.05 25.28
N ASN A 223 3.58 18.13 25.78
CA ASN A 223 3.71 18.60 27.17
C ASN A 223 2.81 17.83 28.17
N GLY A 224 2.12 16.77 27.74
CA GLY A 224 1.23 15.96 28.58
C GLY A 224 -0.19 16.50 28.72
N GLN A 225 -0.51 17.68 28.18
CA GLN A 225 -1.87 18.19 28.15
C GLN A 225 -2.76 17.35 27.22
N LYS A 226 -4.07 17.39 27.45
CA LYS A 226 -5.06 16.80 26.54
C LYS A 226 -6.27 17.70 26.38
N VAL A 227 -6.81 17.72 25.16
CA VAL A 227 -8.05 18.43 24.82
C VAL A 227 -8.99 17.45 24.15
N SER A 228 -10.27 17.43 24.53
CA SER A 228 -11.28 16.53 23.96
C SER A 228 -12.42 17.32 23.33
N GLU A 229 -12.81 16.98 22.11
CA GLU A 229 -13.89 17.63 21.38
C GLU A 229 -14.82 16.63 20.71
N ASN A 230 -16.08 17.03 20.55
CA ASN A 230 -17.07 16.26 19.80
C ASN A 230 -17.14 16.76 18.35
N LEU A 231 -16.69 15.92 17.42
CA LEU A 231 -16.63 16.25 15.99
C LEU A 231 -17.88 15.73 15.27
N HIS A 232 -18.47 16.58 14.44
CA HIS A 232 -19.61 16.25 13.61
C HIS A 232 -19.18 15.48 12.36
N TYR A 233 -19.92 14.43 12.04
CA TYR A 233 -19.64 13.56 10.90
C TYR A 233 -20.37 14.00 9.62
N SER A 234 -19.65 14.00 8.50
CA SER A 234 -20.17 14.28 7.16
C SER A 234 -19.55 13.31 6.14
N ARG A 235 -20.39 12.49 5.49
CA ARG A 235 -19.96 11.64 4.36
C ARG A 235 -19.76 12.53 3.15
N THR A 236 -18.58 12.47 2.54
CA THR A 236 -18.33 13.14 1.26
C THR A 236 -18.07 12.10 0.18
N THR A 237 -18.82 12.19 -0.91
CA THR A 237 -18.90 11.17 -1.96
C THR A 237 -17.58 10.95 -2.72
N SER A 238 -16.62 11.88 -2.65
CA SER A 238 -15.34 11.81 -3.37
C SER A 238 -14.09 11.60 -2.51
N ARG A 239 -14.12 11.78 -1.18
CA ARG A 239 -12.91 11.78 -0.32
C ARG A 239 -12.92 10.82 0.87
N GLY A 240 -14.01 10.06 1.07
CA GLY A 240 -14.17 9.16 2.23
C GLY A 240 -15.06 9.80 3.30
N ALA A 241 -14.56 9.95 4.53
CA ALA A 241 -15.29 10.57 5.64
C ALA A 241 -14.60 11.84 6.14
N ARG A 242 -15.38 12.87 6.50
CA ARG A 242 -14.90 14.06 7.17
C ARG A 242 -15.58 14.18 8.53
N VAL A 243 -14.80 14.47 9.57
CA VAL A 243 -15.31 14.94 10.86
C VAL A 243 -14.76 16.34 11.12
N TYR A 244 -15.54 17.21 11.75
CA TYR A 244 -15.14 18.60 11.96
C TYR A 244 -15.74 19.20 13.23
N TYR A 245 -15.10 20.24 13.74
CA TYR A 245 -15.64 21.08 14.81
C TYR A 245 -15.37 22.55 14.53
N ASN A 246 -16.44 23.34 14.49
CA ASN A 246 -16.38 24.75 14.11
C ASN A 246 -15.98 25.68 15.28
N ASN A 247 -16.07 25.20 16.53
CA ASN A 247 -15.94 26.04 17.73
C ASN A 247 -14.64 25.78 18.50
N TYR A 248 -13.59 25.30 17.81
CA TYR A 248 -12.32 24.95 18.46
C TYR A 248 -11.64 26.20 19.01
N MET A 249 -11.05 26.11 20.21
CA MET A 249 -10.35 27.22 20.87
C MET A 249 -11.21 28.50 20.92
N GLN A 250 -12.40 28.42 21.53
CA GLN A 250 -13.31 29.56 21.73
C GLN A 250 -13.63 30.31 20.41
N ASN A 251 -14.02 29.58 19.36
CA ASN A 251 -14.35 30.11 18.03
C ASN A 251 -13.21 30.80 17.27
N THR A 252 -11.94 30.59 17.68
CA THR A 252 -10.80 31.15 16.94
C THR A 252 -10.25 30.20 15.88
N ARG A 253 -10.58 28.90 15.98
CA ARG A 253 -10.09 27.87 15.07
C ARG A 253 -11.19 26.89 14.67
N ARG A 254 -10.95 26.20 13.57
CA ARG A 254 -11.72 25.03 13.13
C ARG A 254 -10.76 23.91 12.81
N VAL A 255 -11.03 22.73 13.35
CA VAL A 255 -10.27 21.51 13.06
C VAL A 255 -11.13 20.54 12.25
N GLU A 256 -10.54 19.96 11.21
CA GLU A 256 -11.17 18.93 10.37
C GLU A 256 -10.25 17.70 10.29
N LEU A 257 -10.80 16.50 10.52
CA LEU A 257 -10.11 15.24 10.22
C LEU A 257 -10.74 14.59 8.99
N TYR A 258 -9.89 14.25 8.02
CA TYR A 258 -10.25 13.61 6.77
C TYR A 258 -9.75 12.16 6.75
N PHE A 259 -10.67 11.22 6.57
CA PHE A 259 -10.40 9.78 6.44
C PHE A 259 -10.58 9.37 4.99
N PHE A 260 -9.49 9.06 4.32
CA PHE A 260 -9.48 8.70 2.91
C PHE A 260 -9.75 7.21 2.72
N ARG A 261 -10.31 6.85 1.55
CA ARG A 261 -10.62 5.44 1.20
C ARG A 261 -9.38 4.56 1.10
N ASP A 262 -8.22 5.14 0.85
CA ASP A 262 -6.92 4.47 0.81
C ASP A 262 -6.26 4.33 2.20
N GLY A 263 -6.99 4.67 3.27
CA GLY A 263 -6.53 4.54 4.65
C GLY A 263 -5.70 5.72 5.15
N ARG A 264 -5.39 6.71 4.31
CA ARG A 264 -4.72 7.94 4.76
C ARG A 264 -5.64 8.76 5.64
N ILE A 265 -5.03 9.52 6.55
CA ILE A 265 -5.74 10.47 7.41
C ILE A 265 -5.01 11.80 7.39
N ARG A 266 -5.75 12.89 7.33
CA ARG A 266 -5.20 14.25 7.38
C ARG A 266 -6.00 15.12 8.32
N GLU A 267 -5.31 15.94 9.07
CA GLU A 267 -5.91 17.05 9.81
C GLU A 267 -5.74 18.34 9.01
N LYS A 268 -6.76 19.18 9.06
CA LYS A 268 -6.71 20.56 8.63
C LYS A 268 -7.02 21.45 9.83
N ASP A 269 -6.03 22.20 10.29
CA ASP A 269 -6.21 23.27 11.28
C ASP A 269 -6.43 24.58 10.54
N ILE A 270 -7.53 25.27 10.84
CA ILE A 270 -7.95 26.51 10.18
C ILE A 270 -8.03 27.60 11.24
N ASP A 271 -7.18 28.61 11.12
CA ASP A 271 -7.28 29.85 11.90
C ASP A 271 -8.38 30.73 11.27
N LEU A 272 -9.49 30.89 11.98
CA LEU A 272 -10.66 31.62 11.50
C LEU A 272 -10.43 33.13 11.48
N LYS A 273 -9.54 33.66 12.35
CA LYS A 273 -9.21 35.09 12.41
C LYS A 273 -8.27 35.50 11.28
N LYS A 274 -7.22 34.70 11.04
CA LYS A 274 -6.21 34.98 10.03
C LYS A 274 -6.58 34.46 8.63
N ARG A 275 -7.64 33.66 8.52
CA ARG A 275 -8.05 32.97 7.28
C ARG A 275 -6.92 32.10 6.68
N ARG A 276 -6.05 31.56 7.53
CA ARG A 276 -4.96 30.64 7.13
C ARG A 276 -5.28 29.23 7.58
N TYR A 277 -4.73 28.24 6.88
CA TYR A 277 -4.85 26.85 7.28
C TYR A 277 -3.52 26.12 7.13
N ALA A 278 -3.33 25.09 7.94
CA ALA A 278 -2.23 24.14 7.85
C ALA A 278 -2.80 22.72 7.67
N TRP A 279 -2.02 21.87 7.01
CA TRP A 279 -2.36 20.46 6.83
C TRP A 279 -1.33 19.60 7.50
N TYR A 280 -1.80 18.58 8.21
CA TYR A 280 -0.95 17.60 8.88
C TYR A 280 -1.34 16.20 8.45
N ASN A 281 -0.33 15.36 8.21
CA ASN A 281 -0.55 13.95 7.88
C ASN A 281 -0.57 13.15 9.17
N PHE A 282 -1.57 12.27 9.28
CA PHE A 282 -1.74 11.39 10.41
C PHE A 282 -1.54 9.94 9.98
N SER A 283 -0.95 9.14 10.85
CA SER A 283 -0.78 7.71 10.65
C SER A 283 -1.30 6.90 11.84
N ARG A 284 -1.75 5.67 11.58
CA ARG A 284 -1.99 4.69 12.65
C ARG A 284 -0.65 4.01 12.97
N HIS A 285 -0.22 4.08 14.23
CA HIS A 285 0.84 3.23 14.77
C HIS A 285 0.22 2.20 15.70
#